data_AF-A0A7V7WV18-F1
#
_entry.id   AF-A0A7V7WV18-F1
#
_cell.length_a   1.000
_cell.length_b   1.000
_cell.length_c   1.000
_cell.angle_alpha   90.00
_cell.angle_beta   90.00
_cell.angle_gamma   90.00
#
_symmetry.space_group_name_H-M   'P 1'
#
loop_
_entity.id
_entity.type
_entity.pdbx_description
1 polymer ?
#
loop_
_entity_poly.entity_id
_entity_poly.type
_entity_poly.pdbx_seq_one_letter_code
_entity_poly.pdbx_strand_id
1 'polypeptide(L)' 'MVRQDCGACHGMHLSGGLGPALTRDALAGKPTDAMAATIVHGRPGTPMPPWRALLSDGDARWIAEQLARGFPHEAKVAR' A
#
# COMPACT_ATOMS: atom_id res chain seq x y z
N MET A 1 -3.71 0.97 -11.70
CA MET A 1 -4.28 1.54 -10.46
C MET A 1 -3.23 1.50 -9.36
N VAL A 2 -3.18 0.52 -8.46
CA VAL A 2 -2.29 0.52 -7.27
C VAL A 2 -0.83 0.98 -7.50
N ARG A 3 -0.11 0.47 -8.52
CA ARG A 3 1.29 0.92 -8.77
C ARG A 3 1.41 2.37 -9.21
N GLN A 4 0.43 2.89 -9.96
CA GLN A 4 0.45 4.28 -10.44
C GLN A 4 -0.02 5.23 -9.33
N ASP A 5 -1.06 4.83 -8.61
CA ASP A 5 -1.70 5.65 -7.59
C ASP A 5 -0.93 5.67 -6.26
N CYS A 6 -0.46 4.51 -5.80
CA CYS A 6 0.33 4.39 -4.57
C CYS A 6 1.82 4.61 -4.82
N GLY A 7 2.31 4.19 -5.99
CA GLY A 7 3.75 4.26 -6.31
C GLY A 7 4.29 5.67 -6.47
N ALA A 8 3.43 6.66 -6.75
CA ALA A 8 3.82 8.08 -6.77
C ALA A 8 4.48 8.53 -5.44
N CYS A 9 4.02 7.99 -4.30
CA CYS A 9 4.59 8.28 -2.99
C CYS A 9 5.47 7.13 -2.47
N HIS A 10 5.03 5.89 -2.66
CA HIS A 10 5.67 4.69 -2.11
C HIS A 10 6.72 4.06 -3.03
N GLY A 11 7.03 4.71 -4.16
CA GLY A 11 7.91 4.21 -5.21
C GLY A 11 7.19 3.24 -6.16
N MET A 12 7.57 3.23 -7.45
CA MET A 12 6.95 2.34 -8.46
C MET A 12 7.10 0.85 -8.14
N HIS A 13 8.13 0.51 -7.36
CA HIS A 13 8.39 -0.83 -6.83
C HIS A 13 7.90 -1.03 -5.39
N LEU A 14 7.19 -0.05 -4.81
CA LEU A 14 6.71 -0.06 -3.43
C LEU A 14 7.83 -0.14 -2.37
N SER A 15 9.07 0.14 -2.77
CA SER A 15 10.27 0.12 -1.92
C SER A 15 10.44 1.38 -1.05
N GLY A 16 9.48 2.31 -1.12
CA GLY A 16 9.54 3.59 -0.40
C GLY A 16 10.05 4.74 -1.26
N GLY A 17 9.86 5.96 -0.73
CA GLY A 17 10.20 7.22 -1.36
C GLY A 17 9.78 8.37 -0.44
N LEU A 18 8.82 9.19 -0.89
CA LEU A 18 8.16 10.17 -0.02
C LEU A 18 7.35 9.49 1.09
N GLY A 19 6.69 8.39 0.75
CA GLY A 19 6.01 7.49 1.68
C GLY A 19 6.90 6.32 2.11
N PRO A 20 6.55 5.63 3.21
CA PRO A 20 7.27 4.44 3.67
C PRO A 20 7.18 3.29 2.64
N ALA A 21 8.09 2.32 2.71
CA ALA A 21 7.98 1.11 1.90
C ALA A 21 6.68 0.34 2.23
N LEU A 22 6.08 -0.23 1.18
CA LEU A 22 4.91 -1.11 1.26
C LEU A 22 5.27 -2.54 0.78
N THR A 23 6.55 -2.92 0.88
CA THR A 23 7.00 -4.29 0.64
C THR A 23 6.48 -5.22 1.72
N ARG A 24 6.44 -6.53 1.42
CA ARG A 24 6.01 -7.54 2.38
C ARG A 24 6.76 -7.43 3.71
N ASP A 25 8.08 -7.25 3.64
CA ASP A 25 8.94 -7.17 4.82
C ASP A 25 8.70 -5.89 5.62
N ALA A 26 8.47 -4.75 4.96
CA ALA A 26 8.14 -3.49 5.64
C ALA A 26 6.77 -3.51 6.32
N LEU A 27 5.86 -4.34 5.81
CA LEU A 27 4.52 -4.54 6.36
C LEU A 27 4.42 -5.74 7.30
N ALA A 28 5.52 -6.46 7.54
CA ALA A 28 5.53 -7.63 8.41
C ALA A 28 4.98 -7.29 9.80
N GLY A 29 4.02 -8.09 10.28
CA GLY A 29 3.36 -7.91 11.58
C GLY A 29 2.28 -6.83 11.61
N LYS A 30 2.01 -6.12 10.51
CA LYS A 30 0.87 -5.19 10.43
C LYS A 30 -0.43 -5.96 10.12
N PRO A 31 -1.51 -5.76 10.91
CA PRO A 31 -2.78 -6.39 10.62
C PRO A 31 -3.37 -5.88 9.30
N THR A 32 -3.89 -6.78 8.47
CA THR A 32 -4.56 -6.45 7.20
C THR A 32 -5.67 -5.42 7.39
N ASP A 33 -6.48 -5.57 8.44
CA ASP A 33 -7.60 -4.66 8.70
C ASP A 33 -7.12 -3.24 9.02
N ALA A 34 -6.01 -3.11 9.74
CA ALA A 34 -5.40 -1.81 10.02
C ALA A 34 -4.83 -1.17 8.74
N MET A 35 -4.26 -1.98 7.84
CA MET A 35 -3.79 -1.50 6.53
C MET A 35 -4.96 -1.06 5.65
N ALA A 36 -6.05 -1.84 5.60
CA ALA A 36 -7.27 -1.49 4.88
C ALA A 36 -7.88 -0.18 5.41
N ALA A 37 -8.02 -0.04 6.74
CA ALA A 37 -8.49 1.19 7.36
C ALA A 37 -7.60 2.40 7.00
N THR A 38 -6.29 2.20 6.93
CA THR A 38 -5.34 3.25 6.49
C THR A 38 -5.57 3.64 5.03
N ILE A 39 -5.87 2.69 4.14
CA ILE A 39 -6.18 2.96 2.72
C ILE A 39 -7.49 3.75 2.62
N VAL A 40 -8.55 3.30 3.32
CA VAL A 40 -9.87 3.94 3.29
C VAL A 40 -9.84 5.36 3.86
N HIS A 41 -9.22 5.53 5.03
CA HIS A 41 -9.29 6.78 5.80
C HIS A 41 -8.06 7.69 5.64
N GLY A 42 -7.00 7.21 5.00
CA GLY A 42 -5.73 7.91 4.95
C GLY A 42 -5.08 7.95 6.34
N ARG A 43 -4.09 8.84 6.51
CA ARG A 43 -3.46 9.12 7.81
C ARG A 43 -3.49 10.61 8.09
N PRO A 44 -4.34 11.09 9.00
CA PRO A 44 -4.42 12.51 9.38
C PRO A 44 -3.05 13.07 9.74
N GLY A 45 -2.77 14.30 9.31
CA GLY A 45 -1.47 14.94 9.53
C GLY A 45 -0.33 14.41 8.66
N THR A 46 -0.61 13.55 7.68
CA THR A 46 0.39 13.09 6.69
C THR A 46 -0.10 13.31 5.26
N PRO A 47 0.78 13.24 4.26
CA PRO A 47 0.39 13.27 2.85
C PRO A 47 -0.41 12.06 2.37
N MET A 48 -0.65 11.03 3.19
CA MET A 48 -1.41 9.83 2.79
C MET A 48 -2.93 10.13 2.81
N PRO A 49 -3.57 10.33 1.64
CA PRO A 49 -4.96 10.75 1.58
C PRO A 49 -5.93 9.57 1.81
N PRO A 50 -7.19 9.84 2.19
CA PRO A 50 -8.24 8.83 2.18
C PRO A 50 -8.64 8.42 0.76
N TRP A 51 -8.85 7.13 0.53
CA TRP A 51 -9.29 6.58 -0.76
C TRP A 51 -10.77 6.17 -0.81
N ARG A 52 -11.52 6.32 0.30
CA ARG A 52 -12.94 5.94 0.39
C ARG A 52 -13.88 6.54 -0.67
N ALA A 53 -13.47 7.61 -1.35
CA ALA A 53 -14.24 8.20 -2.44
C ALA A 53 -14.14 7.40 -3.75
N LEU A 54 -13.12 6.53 -3.86
CA LEU A 54 -12.79 5.77 -5.07
C LEU A 54 -12.76 4.25 -4.83
N LEU A 55 -12.54 3.82 -3.59
CA LEU A 55 -12.42 2.41 -3.22
C LEU A 55 -13.48 2.02 -2.19
N SER A 56 -14.07 0.85 -2.38
CA SER A 56 -14.88 0.21 -1.34
C SER A 56 -13.99 -0.39 -0.24
N ASP A 57 -14.58 -0.70 0.92
CA ASP A 57 -13.87 -1.42 2.00
C ASP A 57 -13.34 -2.78 1.53
N GLY A 58 -14.07 -3.44 0.62
CA GLY A 58 -13.65 -4.69 -0.01
C GLY A 58 -12.41 -4.52 -0.89
N ASP A 59 -12.37 -3.46 -1.70
CA ASP A 59 -11.19 -3.15 -2.54
C ASP A 59 -9.98 -2.82 -1.67
N ALA A 60 -10.17 -1.99 -0.63
CA ALA A 60 -9.11 -1.64 0.30
C ALA A 60 -8.55 -2.86 1.04
N ARG A 61 -9.43 -3.78 1.47
CA ARG A 61 -9.03 -5.05 2.06
C ARG A 61 -8.24 -5.89 1.08
N TRP A 62 -8.72 -6.05 -0.15
CA TRP A 62 -8.02 -6.80 -1.19
C TRP A 62 -6.62 -6.22 -1.45
N ILE A 63 -6.50 -4.90 -1.58
CA ILE A 63 -5.19 -4.24 -1.74
C ILE A 63 -4.28 -4.55 -0.53
N ALA A 64 -4.77 -4.42 0.69
CA ALA A 64 -4.01 -4.72 1.90
C ALA A 64 -3.53 -6.18 1.96
N GLU A 65 -4.38 -7.14 1.59
CA GLU A 65 -4.01 -8.56 1.52
C GLU A 65 -2.94 -8.82 0.46
N GLN A 66 -3.06 -8.17 -0.70
CA GLN A 66 -2.08 -8.31 -1.76
C GLN A 66 -0.73 -7.64 -1.40
N LEU A 67 -0.73 -6.52 -0.67
CA LEU A 67 0.47 -5.89 -0.13
C LEU A 67 1.16 -6.79 0.91
N ALA A 68 0.40 -7.39 1.82
CA ALA A 68 0.91 -8.36 2.79
C ALA A 68 1.55 -9.59 2.11
N ARG A 69 1.14 -9.90 0.88
CA ARG A 69 1.69 -10.98 0.05
C ARG A 69 2.82 -10.55 -0.90
N GLY A 70 3.15 -9.26 -1.02
CA GLY A 70 4.20 -8.75 -1.92
C GLY A 70 3.75 -8.29 -3.32
N PHE A 71 2.54 -7.72 -3.43
CA PHE A 71 1.89 -7.05 -4.60
C PHE A 71 2.71 -6.78 -5.90
N PRO A 72 2.14 -7.02 -7.09
CA PRO A 72 1.85 -8.31 -7.70
C PRO A 72 3.11 -8.98 -8.33
N HIS A 73 4.29 -8.40 -8.10
CA HIS A 73 5.57 -8.94 -8.55
C HIS A 73 6.63 -8.17 -7.76
N GLU A 74 7.08 -8.72 -6.63
CA GLU A 74 8.47 -8.53 -6.20
C GLU A 74 9.34 -9.24 -7.24
N ALA A 75 9.47 -8.68 -8.44
CA ALA A 75 10.55 -9.09 -9.32
C ALA A 75 11.82 -8.71 -8.56
N LYS A 76 12.50 -9.72 -8.02
CA LYS A 76 13.89 -9.59 -7.58
C LYS A 76 14.61 -8.81 -8.68
N VAL A 77 15.15 -7.65 -8.35
CA VAL A 77 16.13 -6.99 -9.21
C VAL A 77 17.30 -7.96 -9.26
N ALA A 78 17.33 -8.77 -10.31
CA ALA A 78 18.44 -9.65 -10.61
C ALA A 78 19.56 -8.76 -11.13
N ARG A 79 20.48 -8.46 -10.20
CA ARG A 79 21.87 -8.02 -10.37
C ARG A 79 22.12 -6.61 -10.93
#